data_AF-A0A2V2U9K3-F1
#
_entry.id   AF-A0A2V2U9K3-F1
#
_cell.length_a   1.000
_cell.length_b   1.000
_cell.length_c   1.000
_cell.angle_alpha   90.00
_cell.angle_beta   90.00
_cell.angle_gamma   90.00
#
_symmetry.space_group_name_H-M   'P 1'
#
loop_
_entity.id
_entity.type
_entity.pdbx_description
1 polymer ?
#
loop_
_entity_poly.entity_id
_entity_poly.type
_entity_poly.pdbx_seq_one_letter_code
_entity_poly.pdbx_strand_id
1 'polypeptide(L)' 'MIDNLSVENQVVLDPMLGSGSTGVASIRSNRRFIGYENDQHYYTTAADRIRTCRLQVIPRI' A
#
# COMPACT_ATOMS: atom_id res chain seq x y z
N MET A 1 12.25 -0.47 -3.97
CA MET A 1 12.07 1.00 -3.94
C MET A 1 11.67 1.50 -2.56
N ILE A 2 10.60 0.95 -1.95
CA ILE A 2 10.16 1.35 -0.60
C ILE A 2 11.31 1.28 0.42
N ASP A 3 12.02 0.15 0.50
CA ASP A 3 13.05 -0.04 1.53
C ASP A 3 14.28 0.87 1.36
N ASN A 4 14.64 1.20 0.13
CA ASN A 4 15.83 2.00 -0.16
C ASN A 4 15.58 3.51 -0.08
N LEU A 5 14.32 3.94 -0.09
CA LEU A 5 13.92 5.35 -0.18
C LEU A 5 13.07 5.81 1.03
N SER A 6 12.84 4.95 2.00
CA SER A 6 12.08 5.28 3.20
C SER A 6 12.58 4.49 4.41
N VAL A 7 12.30 5.00 5.60
CA VAL A 7 12.54 4.29 6.87
C VAL A 7 11.25 3.57 7.28
N GLU A 8 11.36 2.46 8.00
CA GLU A 8 10.19 1.80 8.59
C GLU A 8 9.31 2.78 9.39
N ASN A 9 8.02 2.51 9.43
CA ASN A 9 6.97 3.32 10.07
C ASN A 9 6.71 4.71 9.45
N GLN A 10 7.52 5.15 8.48
CA GLN A 10 7.24 6.36 7.70
C GLN A 10 6.02 6.19 6.79
N VAL A 11 5.55 7.31 6.25
CA VAL A 11 4.42 7.37 5.33
C VAL A 11 4.93 7.44 3.89
N VAL A 12 4.45 6.54 3.05
CA VAL A 12 4.62 6.60 1.60
C VAL A 12 3.36 7.20 0.98
N LEU A 13 3.52 8.23 0.15
CA LEU A 13 2.44 8.84 -0.62
C LEU A 13 2.51 8.37 -2.08
N ASP A 14 1.39 7.94 -2.63
CA ASP A 14 1.25 7.69 -4.07
C ASP A 14 0.00 8.40 -4.62
N PRO A 15 0.16 9.53 -5.33
CA PRO A 15 -0.97 10.27 -5.90
C PRO A 15 -1.57 9.61 -7.15
N MET A 16 -0.94 8.57 -7.70
CA MET A 16 -1.36 7.84 -8.89
C MET A 16 -1.34 6.33 -8.58
N LEU A 17 -2.12 5.94 -7.56
CA LEU A 17 -2.08 4.61 -6.96
C LEU A 17 -2.29 3.48 -7.98
N GLY A 18 -3.08 3.73 -9.04
CA GLY A 18 -3.40 2.77 -10.07
C GLY A 18 -3.94 1.49 -9.46
N SER A 19 -3.34 0.35 -9.81
CA SER A 19 -3.74 -0.95 -9.28
C SER A 19 -3.37 -1.20 -7.80
N GLY A 20 -2.64 -0.30 -7.13
CA GLY A 20 -2.32 -0.40 -5.70
C GLY A 20 -1.03 -1.12 -5.33
N SER A 21 -0.09 -1.31 -6.27
CA SER A 21 1.20 -1.98 -6.00
C SER A 21 2.03 -1.27 -4.93
N THR A 22 2.08 0.06 -4.96
CA THR A 22 2.81 0.88 -3.96
C THR A 22 2.25 0.69 -2.56
N GLY A 23 0.92 0.64 -2.40
CA GLY A 23 0.27 0.40 -1.12
C GLY A 23 0.57 -1.00 -0.56
N VAL A 24 0.50 -2.04 -1.41
CA VAL A 24 0.85 -3.42 -1.03
C VAL A 24 2.32 -3.53 -0.61
N ALA A 25 3.25 -2.94 -1.38
CA ALA A 25 4.67 -2.93 -1.05
C ALA A 25 4.93 -2.19 0.27
N SER A 26 4.28 -1.04 0.48
CA SER A 26 4.42 -0.25 1.72
C SER A 26 4.00 -1.05 2.96
N ILE A 27 2.86 -1.75 2.91
CA ILE A 27 2.39 -2.59 4.01
C ILE A 27 3.40 -3.71 4.33
N ARG A 28 3.86 -4.43 3.30
CA ARG A 28 4.80 -5.55 3.46
C ARG A 28 6.15 -5.11 4.01
N SER A 29 6.55 -3.90 3.69
CA SER A 29 7.77 -3.26 4.18
C SER A 29 7.56 -2.55 5.53
N ASN A 30 6.46 -2.74 6.28
CA ASN A 30 6.24 -2.05 7.56
C ASN A 30 6.22 -0.50 7.44
N ARG A 31 5.65 0.04 6.36
CA ARG A 31 5.40 1.47 6.15
C ARG A 31 3.90 1.76 6.19
N ARG A 32 3.57 2.98 6.64
CA ARG A 32 2.22 3.55 6.47
C ARG A 32 2.10 4.08 5.05
N PHE A 33 0.88 4.21 4.55
CA PHE A 33 0.63 4.54 3.15
C PHE A 33 -0.59 5.45 2.98
N ILE A 34 -0.52 6.39 2.05
CA ILE A 34 -1.63 7.22 1.59
C ILE A 34 -1.64 7.15 0.06
N GLY A 35 -2.78 6.79 -0.53
CA GLY A 35 -2.94 6.67 -1.97
C GLY A 35 -4.14 7.45 -2.47
N TYR A 36 -4.00 8.04 -3.66
CA TYR A 36 -5.10 8.65 -4.40
C TYR A 36 -5.22 7.97 -5.78
N GLU A 37 -6.45 7.74 -6.20
CA GLU A 37 -6.80 7.26 -7.54
C GLU A 37 -8.15 7.86 -7.93
N ASN A 38 -8.24 8.41 -9.13
CA ASN A 38 -9.45 9.07 -9.62
C ASN A 38 -10.34 8.11 -10.42
N ASP A 39 -9.75 7.07 -11.01
CA ASP A 39 -10.50 6.05 -11.72
C ASP A 39 -11.11 5.02 -10.76
N GLN A 40 -12.44 4.87 -10.81
CA GLN A 40 -13.17 4.00 -9.89
C GLN A 40 -12.80 2.52 -10.02
N HIS A 41 -12.48 2.06 -11.23
CA HIS A 41 -12.10 0.66 -11.47
C HIS A 41 -10.75 0.35 -10.84
N TYR A 42 -9.77 1.23 -11.03
CA TYR A 42 -8.46 1.12 -10.38
C TYR A 42 -8.56 1.28 -8.86
N TYR A 43 -9.35 2.23 -8.37
CA TYR A 43 -9.59 2.41 -6.93
C TYR A 43 -10.11 1.12 -6.27
N THR A 44 -11.16 0.51 -6.83
CA THR A 44 -11.73 -0.73 -6.28
C THR A 44 -10.70 -1.86 -6.27
N THR A 45 -9.98 -2.03 -7.38
CA THR A 45 -8.92 -3.04 -7.51
C THR A 45 -7.81 -2.83 -6.47
N ALA A 46 -7.36 -1.59 -6.28
CA ALA A 46 -6.33 -1.24 -5.32
C ALA A 46 -6.80 -1.47 -3.87
N ALA A 47 -8.01 -1.02 -3.54
CA ALA A 47 -8.59 -1.17 -2.21
C ALA A 47 -8.69 -2.63 -1.77
N ASP A 48 -9.14 -3.52 -2.67
CA ASP A 48 -9.23 -4.96 -2.40
C ASP A 48 -7.85 -5.57 -2.18
N ARG A 49 -6.87 -5.28 -3.05
CA ARG A 49 -5.50 -5.78 -2.91
C ARG A 49 -4.85 -5.32 -1.60
N ILE A 50 -5.03 -4.06 -1.23
CA ILE A 50 -4.48 -3.46 0.00
C ILE A 50 -5.14 -4.10 1.23
N ARG A 51 -6.47 -4.27 1.24
CA ARG A 51 -7.20 -4.94 2.32
C ARG A 51 -6.73 -6.38 2.49
N THR A 52 -6.68 -7.15 1.41
CA THR A 52 -6.20 -8.54 1.42
C THR A 52 -4.77 -8.62 1.92
N CYS A 53 -3.87 -7.75 1.45
CA CYS A 53 -2.50 -7.72 1.94
C CYS A 53 -2.45 -7.49 3.45
N ARG A 54 -3.22 -6.52 3.99
CA ARG A 54 -3.22 -6.22 5.42
C ARG A 54 -3.69 -7.40 6.29
N LEU A 55 -4.65 -8.18 5.80
CA LEU A 55 -5.09 -9.42 6.45
C LEU A 55 -4.04 -10.56 6.39
N GLN A 56 -3.11 -10.52 5.42
CA GLN A 56 -2.03 -11.50 5.32
C GLN A 56 -0.84 -11.17 6.23
N VAL A 57 -0.67 -9.90 6.61
CA VAL A 57 0.42 -9.45 7.50
C VAL A 57 0.01 -9.44 8.98
N ILE A 58 -0.98 -10.27 9.37
CA ILE A 58 -1.35 -10.43 10.79
C ILE A 58 -0.06 -10.81 11.57
N PRO A 59 0.25 -10.12 12.69
CA PRO A 59 1.39 -10.48 13.51
C PRO A 59 1.22 -11.93 13.93
N ARG A 60 2.19 -12.80 13.60
CA ARG A 60 2.26 -14.11 14.26
C ARG A 60 2.46 -13.81 15.74
N ILE A 61 1.40 -14.05 16.52
CA ILE A 61 1.44 -14.06 17.99
C ILE A 61 2.40 -15.16 18.42
#